data_AF-A0A937D723-F1
#
_entry.id   AF-A0A937D723-F1
#
_cell.length_a   1.000
_cell.length_b   1.000
_cell.length_c   1.000
_cell.angle_alpha   90.00
_cell.angle_beta   90.00
_cell.angle_gamma   90.00
#
_symmetry.space_group_name_H-M   'P 1'
#
loop_
_entity.id
_entity.type
_entity.pdbx_description
1 polymer ?
#
loop_
_entity_poly.entity_id
_entity_poly.type
_entity_poly.pdbx_seq_one_letter_code
_entity_poly.pdbx_strand_id
1 'polypeptide(L)'
;MKRAAQAGIGLIELLVAMAIGLFVLGAVLTAYRSSANSGRMTAALASMTEEAQLALQLMSRDVQMAGLVNVKQVDDVNGQLAFKQTAFNPIKGCDNALADATVGFANATCHANATNGKGDQGPAIEVNLELDPFTSALTGANLPIDCTGTSIPAADPQSASHRYFVRTVDGIPSLYCGSDRGNPEPLIENVSALGLRYGEASNWNRADRSTQHPVRYVTAADVTNWSQVVAVRICVLMRSASPVLTDEDDLGYTDCSGLAQTPSDKRLYRAFFSTAAVRRKVAN
;
A
#
# COMPACT_ATOMS: atom_id res chain seq x y z
N MET A 1 -66.03 -26.13 47.69
CA MET A 1 -64.90 -26.20 46.73
C MET A 1 -65.45 -25.96 45.33
N LYS A 2 -65.27 -24.77 44.74
CA LYS A 2 -65.68 -24.50 43.35
C LYS A 2 -64.71 -25.20 42.40
N ARG A 3 -65.19 -26.18 41.63
CA ARG A 3 -64.41 -26.81 40.56
C ARG A 3 -64.27 -25.80 39.42
N ALA A 4 -63.04 -25.35 39.16
CA ALA A 4 -62.73 -24.60 37.95
C ALA A 4 -62.94 -25.53 36.74
N ALA A 5 -63.79 -25.13 35.80
CA ALA A 5 -63.96 -25.83 34.54
C ALA A 5 -62.64 -25.72 33.75
N GLN A 6 -62.04 -26.86 33.40
CA GLN A 6 -60.94 -26.89 32.44
C GLN A 6 -61.47 -26.45 31.08
N ALA A 7 -61.11 -25.24 30.64
CA ALA A 7 -61.28 -24.83 29.26
C ALA A 7 -60.25 -25.62 28.43
N GLY A 8 -60.72 -26.61 27.68
CA GLY A 8 -59.89 -27.34 26.73
C GLY A 8 -59.44 -26.40 25.61
N ILE A 9 -58.14 -26.36 25.35
CA ILE A 9 -57.54 -25.57 24.27
C ILE A 9 -57.97 -26.20 22.94
N GLY A 10 -58.48 -25.41 22.01
CA GLY A 10 -58.88 -25.91 20.69
C GLY A 10 -57.67 -26.29 19.84
N LEU A 11 -57.75 -27.37 19.05
CA LEU A 11 -56.69 -27.77 18.11
C LEU A 11 -56.30 -26.62 17.16
N ILE A 12 -57.28 -25.80 16.78
CA ILE A 12 -57.07 -24.60 15.95
C ILE A 12 -56.24 -23.53 16.65
N GLU A 13 -56.43 -23.34 17.95
CA GLU A 13 -55.74 -22.32 18.75
C GLU A 13 -54.24 -22.64 18.89
N LEU A 14 -53.92 -23.93 19.03
CA LEU A 14 -52.55 -24.44 19.06
C LEU A 14 -51.87 -24.33 17.69
N LEU A 15 -52.60 -24.59 16.60
CA LEU A 15 -52.10 -24.39 15.24
C LEU A 15 -51.83 -22.92 14.93
N VAL A 16 -52.73 -22.01 15.34
CA VAL A 16 -52.52 -20.56 15.18
C VAL A 16 -51.33 -20.08 16.01
N ALA A 17 -51.21 -20.51 17.26
CA ALA A 17 -50.09 -20.14 18.12
C ALA A 17 -48.73 -20.59 17.53
N MET A 18 -48.67 -21.82 16.99
CA MET A 18 -47.47 -22.33 16.34
C MET A 18 -47.15 -21.60 15.04
N ALA A 19 -48.17 -21.29 14.23
CA ALA A 19 -48.00 -20.54 12.98
C ALA A 19 -47.45 -19.13 13.24
N ILE A 20 -48.00 -18.42 14.23
CA ILE A 20 -47.51 -17.10 14.63
C ILE A 20 -46.10 -17.20 15.20
N GLY A 21 -45.82 -18.21 16.05
CA GLY A 21 -44.49 -18.43 16.61
C GLY A 21 -43.42 -18.65 15.53
N LEU A 22 -43.71 -19.48 14.53
CA LEU A 22 -42.80 -19.72 13.41
C LEU A 22 -42.58 -18.45 12.58
N PHE A 23 -43.65 -17.69 12.31
CA PHE A 23 -43.57 -16.44 11.57
C PHE A 23 -42.66 -15.41 12.28
N VAL A 24 -42.85 -15.22 13.59
CA VAL A 24 -42.04 -14.31 14.40
C VAL A 24 -40.58 -14.76 14.45
N LEU A 25 -40.32 -16.06 14.65
CA LEU A 25 -38.95 -16.59 14.65
C LEU A 25 -38.27 -16.42 13.29
N GLY A 26 -39.00 -16.61 12.18
CA GLY A 26 -38.50 -16.34 10.84
C GLY A 26 -38.11 -14.87 10.63
N ALA A 27 -38.95 -13.94 11.08
CA ALA A 27 -38.66 -12.51 11.03
C ALA A 27 -37.43 -12.13 11.88
N VAL A 28 -37.31 -12.67 13.09
CA VAL A 28 -36.14 -12.41 13.96
C VAL A 28 -34.85 -12.98 13.35
N LEU A 29 -34.90 -14.18 12.76
CA LEU A 29 -33.74 -14.80 12.15
C LEU A 29 -33.22 -14.00 10.94
N THR A 30 -34.11 -13.50 10.09
CA THR A 30 -33.75 -12.66 8.94
C THR A 30 -33.16 -11.33 9.38
N ALA A 31 -33.77 -10.66 10.38
CA ALA A 31 -33.24 -9.44 10.97
C ALA A 31 -31.85 -9.66 11.60
N TYR A 32 -31.66 -10.76 12.33
CA TYR A 32 -30.36 -11.12 12.92
C TYR A 32 -29.29 -11.36 11.85
N ARG A 33 -29.61 -12.09 10.77
CA ARG A 33 -28.68 -12.32 9.65
C ARG A 33 -28.24 -11.02 8.98
N SER A 34 -29.19 -10.11 8.72
CA SER A 34 -28.91 -8.79 8.14
C SER A 34 -27.99 -7.95 9.04
N SER A 35 -28.27 -7.93 10.35
CA SER A 35 -27.44 -7.23 11.33
C SER A 35 -26.03 -7.82 11.43
N ALA A 36 -25.91 -9.15 11.47
CA ALA A 36 -24.62 -9.83 11.50
C ALA A 36 -23.79 -9.56 10.22
N ASN A 37 -24.44 -9.53 9.05
CA ASN A 37 -23.74 -9.21 7.80
C ASN A 37 -23.23 -7.77 7.79
N SER A 38 -24.09 -6.83 8.18
CA SER A 38 -23.74 -5.42 8.32
C SER A 38 -22.57 -5.19 9.29
N GLY A 39 -22.55 -5.94 10.40
CA GLY A 39 -21.46 -5.94 11.36
C GLY A 39 -20.12 -6.40 10.75
N ARG A 40 -20.13 -7.49 9.96
CA ARG A 40 -18.93 -7.97 9.25
C ARG A 40 -18.42 -6.97 8.21
N MET A 41 -19.31 -6.33 7.46
CA MET A 41 -18.93 -5.30 6.49
C MET A 41 -18.28 -4.10 7.19
N THR A 42 -18.86 -3.66 8.31
CA THR A 42 -18.32 -2.54 9.10
C THR A 42 -16.93 -2.88 9.65
N ALA A 43 -16.75 -4.09 10.19
CA ALA A 43 -15.44 -4.56 10.67
C ALA A 43 -14.40 -4.66 9.55
N ALA A 44 -14.78 -5.19 8.38
CA ALA A 44 -13.90 -5.28 7.22
C ALA A 44 -13.44 -3.88 6.74
N LEU A 45 -14.35 -2.91 6.67
CA LEU A 45 -14.01 -1.54 6.30
C LEU A 45 -13.07 -0.87 7.31
N ALA A 46 -13.22 -1.17 8.60
CA ALA A 46 -12.33 -0.66 9.65
C ALA A 46 -10.91 -1.22 9.49
N SER A 47 -10.75 -2.54 9.38
CA SER A 47 -9.42 -3.17 9.17
C SER A 47 -8.77 -2.71 7.87
N MET A 48 -9.51 -2.64 6.76
CA MET A 48 -8.99 -2.12 5.48
C MET A 48 -8.49 -0.67 5.62
N THR A 49 -9.17 0.16 6.41
CA THR A 49 -8.77 1.56 6.62
C THR A 49 -7.50 1.65 7.47
N GLU A 50 -7.41 0.86 8.54
CA GLU A 50 -6.22 0.81 9.40
C GLU A 50 -4.98 0.33 8.63
N GLU A 51 -5.12 -0.78 7.88
CA GLU A 51 -4.05 -1.34 7.05
C GLU A 51 -3.64 -0.37 5.92
N ALA A 52 -4.61 0.29 5.27
CA ALA A 52 -4.31 1.31 4.26
C ALA A 52 -3.53 2.49 4.83
N GLN A 53 -3.91 2.98 6.01
CA GLN A 53 -3.23 4.09 6.67
C GLN A 53 -1.78 3.71 7.01
N LEU A 54 -1.55 2.50 7.51
CA LEU A 54 -0.21 1.97 7.76
C LEU A 54 0.60 1.89 6.44
N ALA A 55 0.01 1.34 5.37
CA ALA A 55 0.66 1.23 4.06
C ALA A 55 1.10 2.58 3.53
N LEU A 56 0.17 3.53 3.50
CA LEU A 56 0.41 4.88 3.02
C LEU A 56 1.42 5.62 3.89
N GLN A 57 1.41 5.43 5.22
CA GLN A 57 2.38 6.06 6.12
C GLN A 57 3.79 5.53 5.88
N LEU A 58 3.97 4.21 5.76
CA LEU A 58 5.26 3.59 5.49
C LEU A 58 5.84 4.07 4.16
N MET A 59 5.06 3.95 3.07
CA MET A 59 5.51 4.38 1.75
C MET A 59 5.76 5.89 1.69
N SER A 60 4.88 6.70 2.29
CA SER A 60 5.04 8.16 2.28
C SER A 60 6.27 8.60 3.07
N ARG A 61 6.57 7.95 4.19
CA ARG A 61 7.77 8.22 4.99
C ARG A 61 9.03 7.94 4.17
N ASP A 62 9.08 6.78 3.51
CA ASP A 62 10.26 6.39 2.74
C ASP A 62 10.45 7.29 1.51
N VAL A 63 9.36 7.65 0.80
CA VAL A 63 9.40 8.66 -0.28
C VAL A 63 9.91 10.02 0.21
N GLN A 64 9.58 10.43 1.44
CA GLN A 64 10.11 11.67 2.03
C GLN A 64 11.61 11.58 2.37
N MET A 65 12.11 10.38 2.66
CA MET A 65 13.53 10.11 2.91
C MET A 65 14.33 9.84 1.63
N ALA A 66 13.67 9.68 0.49
CA ALA A 66 14.33 9.50 -0.80
C ALA A 66 15.40 10.58 -1.06
N GLY A 67 16.60 10.15 -1.44
CA GLY A 67 17.77 11.01 -1.65
C GLY A 67 18.45 11.48 -0.37
N LEU A 68 18.10 10.93 0.80
CA LEU A 68 18.89 11.12 2.01
C LEU A 68 20.32 10.63 1.76
N VAL A 69 21.29 11.51 2.02
CA VAL A 69 22.71 11.21 2.00
C VAL A 69 23.29 11.58 3.35
N ASN A 70 24.21 10.76 3.85
CA ASN A 70 24.84 11.03 5.13
C ASN A 70 25.98 12.03 4.95
N VAL A 71 26.01 13.04 5.80
CA VAL A 71 27.15 13.96 5.85
C VAL A 71 28.31 13.23 6.56
N LYS A 72 29.11 12.49 5.79
CA LYS A 72 30.19 11.66 6.35
C LYS A 72 31.52 12.39 6.48
N GLN A 73 31.77 13.39 5.64
CA GLN A 73 32.93 14.26 5.77
C GLN A 73 32.69 15.53 4.95
N VAL A 74 33.10 16.65 5.52
CA VAL A 74 33.46 17.82 4.73
C VAL A 74 34.84 17.51 4.18
N ASP A 75 34.94 17.13 2.92
CA ASP A 75 36.24 17.16 2.27
C ASP A 75 36.54 18.61 1.91
N ASP A 76 37.66 19.13 2.40
CA ASP A 76 38.19 20.43 2.00
C ASP A 76 38.77 20.31 0.58
N VAL A 77 37.91 20.46 -0.43
CA VAL A 77 38.35 20.56 -1.82
C VAL A 77 38.55 22.05 -2.12
N ASN A 78 39.77 22.56 -1.89
CA ASN A 78 40.13 23.98 -2.13
C ASN A 78 39.31 25.02 -1.34
N GLY A 79 38.99 24.79 -0.08
CA GLY A 79 38.20 25.65 0.80
C GLY A 79 36.69 25.46 0.69
N GLN A 80 36.21 24.49 -0.09
CA GLN A 80 34.78 24.24 -0.29
C GLN A 80 34.35 22.94 0.38
N LEU A 81 33.34 23.04 1.26
CA LEU A 81 32.68 21.89 1.85
C LEU A 81 31.93 21.13 0.75
N ALA A 82 32.48 20.01 0.27
CA ALA A 82 31.81 19.15 -0.69
C ALA A 82 31.11 18.01 0.06
N PHE A 83 29.78 17.92 -0.04
CA PHE A 83 29.07 16.72 0.36
C PHE A 83 29.32 15.65 -0.70
N LYS A 84 29.85 14.49 -0.31
CA LYS A 84 30.00 13.34 -1.21
C LYS A 84 28.62 12.87 -1.65
N GLN A 85 28.16 13.41 -2.77
CA GLN A 85 26.85 13.13 -3.36
C GLN A 85 26.96 11.87 -4.19
N THR A 86 26.12 10.90 -3.88
CA THR A 86 26.01 9.70 -4.69
C THR A 86 25.00 9.99 -5.80
N ALA A 87 25.47 9.95 -7.05
CA ALA A 87 24.72 10.38 -8.23
C ALA A 87 23.66 9.34 -8.63
N PHE A 88 22.60 9.24 -7.83
CA PHE A 88 21.47 8.36 -8.07
C PHE A 88 20.17 9.18 -8.15
N ASN A 89 19.25 8.77 -9.02
CA ASN A 89 17.89 9.33 -8.94
C ASN A 89 17.25 8.84 -7.64
N PRO A 90 16.81 9.74 -6.74
CA PRO A 90 16.31 9.36 -5.42
C PRO A 90 15.04 8.51 -5.53
N ILE A 91 14.31 8.64 -6.63
CA ILE A 91 13.12 7.85 -6.94
C ILE A 91 13.17 7.42 -8.40
N LYS A 92 12.75 6.17 -8.64
CA LYS A 92 12.35 5.65 -9.95
C LYS A 92 11.07 4.82 -9.79
N GLY A 93 10.42 4.52 -10.89
CA GLY A 93 9.30 3.59 -10.87
C GLY A 93 8.94 3.03 -12.22
N CYS A 94 7.95 2.16 -12.18
CA CYS A 94 7.44 1.42 -13.32
C CYS A 94 5.92 1.42 -13.29
N ASP A 95 5.30 1.52 -14.46
CA ASP A 95 3.84 1.36 -14.62
C ASP A 95 3.40 -0.10 -14.58
N ASN A 96 4.37 -1.00 -14.80
CA ASN A 96 4.25 -2.44 -14.73
C ASN A 96 5.16 -3.00 -13.62
N ALA A 97 5.15 -4.32 -13.45
CA ALA A 97 5.98 -4.99 -12.45
C ALA A 97 7.47 -4.69 -12.67
N LEU A 98 8.28 -4.79 -11.63
CA LEU A 98 9.74 -4.82 -11.77
C LEU A 98 10.14 -6.09 -12.51
N ALA A 99 11.08 -6.00 -13.46
CA ALA A 99 11.60 -7.17 -14.15
C ALA A 99 12.31 -8.10 -13.17
N ASP A 100 13.08 -7.54 -12.24
CA ASP A 100 13.57 -8.25 -11.08
C ASP A 100 13.72 -7.31 -9.87
N ALA A 101 12.95 -7.60 -8.82
CA ALA A 101 12.98 -6.82 -7.59
C ALA A 101 14.26 -7.01 -6.77
N THR A 102 15.19 -7.89 -7.16
CA THR A 102 16.47 -8.15 -6.46
C THR A 102 17.72 -7.61 -7.15
N VAL A 103 17.62 -7.06 -8.37
CA VAL A 103 18.79 -6.56 -9.12
C VAL A 103 19.14 -5.13 -8.69
N GLY A 104 20.40 -4.81 -8.43
CA GLY A 104 20.86 -3.47 -7.99
C GLY A 104 20.42 -2.26 -8.83
N PHE A 105 20.32 -1.08 -8.18
CA PHE A 105 19.70 0.16 -8.68
C PHE A 105 20.16 0.66 -10.06
N ALA A 106 21.42 0.43 -10.45
CA ALA A 106 21.89 0.81 -11.78
C ALA A 106 21.09 0.14 -12.91
N ASN A 107 20.52 -1.04 -12.62
CA ASN A 107 20.01 -1.99 -13.61
C ASN A 107 18.56 -2.42 -13.36
N ALA A 108 17.87 -1.87 -12.35
CA ALA A 108 16.46 -2.16 -12.14
C ALA A 108 15.66 -1.66 -13.37
N THR A 109 14.95 -2.58 -14.03
CA THR A 109 14.18 -2.31 -15.24
C THR A 109 12.71 -2.65 -15.03
N CYS A 110 11.85 -1.93 -15.74
CA CYS A 110 10.43 -2.22 -15.78
C CYS A 110 10.18 -3.42 -16.68
N HIS A 111 9.32 -4.33 -16.21
CA HIS A 111 8.85 -5.43 -17.02
C HIS A 111 7.87 -4.90 -18.08
N ALA A 112 7.85 -5.54 -19.27
CA ALA A 112 6.97 -5.12 -20.36
C ALA A 112 5.49 -5.34 -20.04
N ASN A 113 5.19 -6.34 -19.20
CA ASN A 113 3.84 -6.71 -18.80
C ASN A 113 3.59 -6.38 -17.33
N ALA A 114 2.32 -6.23 -16.97
CA ALA A 114 1.87 -5.98 -15.61
C ALA A 114 2.31 -7.05 -14.59
N THR A 115 2.75 -8.23 -15.03
CA THR A 115 3.31 -9.28 -14.17
C THR A 115 4.65 -9.76 -14.70
N ASN A 116 5.55 -10.21 -13.81
CA ASN A 116 6.90 -10.69 -14.15
C ASN A 116 7.06 -12.22 -14.02
N GLY A 117 5.97 -12.96 -13.82
CA GLY A 117 6.00 -14.41 -13.58
C GLY A 117 6.48 -14.85 -12.20
N LYS A 118 6.90 -13.92 -11.32
CA LYS A 118 7.27 -14.18 -9.91
C LYS A 118 6.14 -13.84 -8.92
N GLY A 119 4.94 -13.57 -9.44
CA GLY A 119 3.80 -13.13 -8.65
C GLY A 119 3.73 -11.63 -8.42
N ASP A 120 4.74 -10.85 -8.84
CA ASP A 120 4.72 -9.38 -8.76
C ASP A 120 3.74 -8.81 -9.78
N GLN A 121 3.02 -7.76 -9.40
CA GLN A 121 1.91 -7.20 -10.17
C GLN A 121 1.90 -5.67 -10.13
N GLY A 122 1.54 -5.10 -11.28
CA GLY A 122 1.22 -3.69 -11.43
C GLY A 122 2.40 -2.75 -11.19
N PRO A 123 2.13 -1.46 -10.97
CA PRO A 123 3.16 -0.45 -10.76
C PRO A 123 4.06 -0.75 -9.58
N ALA A 124 5.32 -0.31 -9.68
CA ALA A 124 6.31 -0.40 -8.62
C ALA A 124 7.08 0.90 -8.47
N ILE A 125 7.55 1.18 -7.25
CA ILE A 125 8.40 2.33 -6.95
C ILE A 125 9.67 1.88 -6.25
N GLU A 126 10.78 2.46 -6.65
CA GLU A 126 12.08 2.31 -6.00
C GLU A 126 12.48 3.64 -5.37
N VAL A 127 12.83 3.57 -4.08
CA VAL A 127 13.25 4.70 -3.26
C VAL A 127 14.69 4.46 -2.82
N ASN A 128 15.58 5.36 -3.22
CA ASN A 128 17.01 5.26 -2.94
C ASN A 128 17.41 6.25 -1.87
N LEU A 129 18.19 5.76 -0.92
CA LEU A 129 18.66 6.53 0.22
C LEU A 129 19.93 5.90 0.79
N GLU A 130 20.72 6.70 1.46
CA GLU A 130 21.72 6.19 2.39
C GLU A 130 21.05 5.93 3.74
N LEU A 131 21.38 4.79 4.33
CA LEU A 131 20.94 4.46 5.68
C LEU A 131 22.03 4.84 6.69
N ASP A 132 21.59 5.25 7.87
CA ASP A 132 22.44 5.46 9.04
C ASP A 132 21.78 4.86 10.29
N PRO A 133 22.48 4.84 11.44
CA PRO A 133 21.92 4.39 12.72
C PRO A 133 20.68 5.13 13.23
N PHE A 134 20.34 6.30 12.67
CA PHE A 134 19.18 7.09 13.05
C PHE A 134 17.99 6.87 12.12
N THR A 135 18.23 6.41 10.88
CA THR A 135 17.19 6.18 9.87
C THR A 135 16.86 4.70 9.63
N SER A 136 17.60 3.79 10.27
CA SER A 136 17.41 2.35 10.14
C SER A 136 17.61 1.62 11.48
N ALA A 137 17.02 0.44 11.59
CA ALA A 137 17.38 -0.47 12.66
C ALA A 137 18.80 -1.02 12.42
N LEU A 138 19.46 -1.44 13.51
CA LEU A 138 20.84 -1.90 13.49
C LEU A 138 20.93 -3.37 13.84
N THR A 139 21.81 -4.08 13.14
CA THR A 139 22.30 -5.39 13.58
C THR A 139 23.18 -5.26 14.83
N GLY A 140 23.47 -6.38 15.49
CA GLY A 140 24.43 -6.41 16.62
C GLY A 140 25.84 -5.95 16.26
N ALA A 141 26.18 -5.91 14.96
CA ALA A 141 27.45 -5.37 14.44
C ALA A 141 27.37 -3.86 14.10
N ASN A 142 26.31 -3.16 14.53
CA ASN A 142 26.07 -1.74 14.26
C ASN A 142 25.97 -1.39 12.77
N LEU A 143 25.47 -2.34 11.96
CA LEU A 143 25.18 -2.11 10.53
C LEU A 143 23.69 -1.85 10.34
N PRO A 144 23.31 -0.78 9.62
CA PRO A 144 21.95 -0.56 9.10
C PRO A 144 21.37 -1.80 8.42
N ILE A 145 20.07 -1.98 8.55
CA ILE A 145 19.31 -2.96 7.76
C ILE A 145 18.33 -2.25 6.83
N ASP A 146 18.14 -2.83 5.65
CA ASP A 146 17.08 -2.42 4.73
C ASP A 146 15.70 -2.97 5.14
N CYS A 147 14.70 -2.71 4.33
CA CYS A 147 13.35 -3.19 4.56
C CYS A 147 13.17 -4.71 4.43
N THR A 148 14.16 -5.46 3.91
CA THR A 148 14.16 -6.93 3.90
C THR A 148 14.85 -7.50 5.14
N GLY A 149 15.33 -6.63 6.04
CA GLY A 149 16.10 -7.00 7.21
C GLY A 149 17.56 -7.37 6.89
N THR A 150 17.99 -7.16 5.66
CA THR A 150 19.36 -7.47 5.23
C THR A 150 20.29 -6.32 5.62
N SER A 151 21.46 -6.63 6.17
CA SER A 151 22.42 -5.60 6.54
C SER A 151 23.03 -4.93 5.32
N ILE A 152 23.18 -3.61 5.40
CA ILE A 152 23.96 -2.84 4.43
C ILE A 152 25.43 -2.97 4.83
N PRO A 153 26.30 -3.46 3.92
CA PRO A 153 27.73 -3.56 4.20
C PRO A 153 28.30 -2.21 4.61
N ALA A 154 29.36 -2.21 5.44
CA ALA A 154 30.12 -1.02 5.81
C ALA A 154 30.94 -0.48 4.61
N ALA A 155 30.23 -0.05 3.56
CA ALA A 155 30.75 0.59 2.37
C ALA A 155 30.46 2.10 2.41
N ASP A 156 31.17 2.87 1.60
CA ASP A 156 30.90 4.28 1.42
C ASP A 156 30.53 4.58 -0.03
N PRO A 157 29.25 4.87 -0.33
CA PRO A 157 28.10 5.06 0.60
C PRO A 157 27.47 3.75 1.13
N GLN A 158 26.69 3.86 2.22
CA GLN A 158 25.80 2.79 2.71
C GLN A 158 24.42 2.92 2.05
N SER A 159 24.38 2.73 0.73
CA SER A 159 23.17 2.90 -0.06
C SER A 159 22.23 1.69 0.02
N ALA A 160 20.95 1.99 0.28
CA ALA A 160 19.84 1.06 0.25
C ALA A 160 18.83 1.48 -0.83
N SER A 161 18.06 0.50 -1.30
CA SER A 161 17.01 0.70 -2.28
C SER A 161 15.76 -0.01 -1.78
N HIS A 162 14.75 0.74 -1.36
CA HIS A 162 13.47 0.19 -0.93
C HIS A 162 12.52 0.15 -2.12
N ARG A 163 12.02 -1.04 -2.45
CA ARG A 163 11.15 -1.29 -3.60
C ARG A 163 9.79 -1.71 -3.11
N TYR A 164 8.76 -0.94 -3.47
CA TYR A 164 7.40 -1.26 -3.13
C TYR A 164 6.64 -1.72 -4.36
N PHE A 165 6.00 -2.87 -4.24
CA PHE A 165 5.19 -3.48 -5.29
C PHE A 165 4.16 -4.42 -4.67
N VAL A 166 3.13 -4.77 -5.43
CA VAL A 166 2.17 -5.80 -5.01
C VAL A 166 2.64 -7.15 -5.51
N ARG A 167 2.59 -8.16 -4.66
CA ARG A 167 2.78 -9.56 -5.06
C ARG A 167 1.65 -10.40 -4.53
N THR A 168 1.18 -11.32 -5.36
CA THR A 168 0.18 -12.31 -4.97
C THR A 168 0.83 -13.66 -4.75
N VAL A 169 0.70 -14.19 -3.53
CA VAL A 169 1.11 -15.56 -3.16
C VAL A 169 -0.12 -16.29 -2.65
N ASP A 170 -0.39 -17.48 -3.16
CA ASP A 170 -1.54 -18.32 -2.78
C ASP A 170 -2.90 -17.59 -2.81
N GLY A 171 -3.07 -16.67 -3.76
CA GLY A 171 -4.30 -15.88 -3.92
C GLY A 171 -4.47 -14.73 -2.93
N ILE A 172 -3.44 -14.43 -2.13
CA ILE A 172 -3.38 -13.28 -1.22
C ILE A 172 -2.47 -12.22 -1.84
N PRO A 173 -3.02 -11.09 -2.32
CA PRO A 173 -2.23 -9.97 -2.78
C PRO A 173 -1.80 -9.15 -1.57
N SER A 174 -0.51 -8.86 -1.48
CA SER A 174 0.08 -8.10 -0.38
C SER A 174 1.03 -7.04 -0.94
N LEU A 175 1.19 -5.95 -0.20
CA LEU A 175 2.25 -4.98 -0.44
C LEU A 175 3.56 -5.58 0.08
N TYR A 176 4.57 -5.66 -0.77
CA TYR A 176 5.89 -6.13 -0.43
C TYR A 176 6.87 -4.96 -0.34
N CYS A 177 7.91 -5.15 0.47
CA CYS A 177 9.15 -4.42 0.32
C CYS A 177 10.25 -5.35 -0.19
N GLY A 178 10.91 -4.97 -1.27
CA GLY A 178 12.14 -5.59 -1.72
C GLY A 178 13.31 -4.63 -1.61
N SER A 179 14.50 -5.17 -1.76
CA SER A 179 15.71 -4.41 -2.03
C SER A 179 16.56 -5.16 -3.04
N ASP A 180 17.71 -4.61 -3.38
CA ASP A 180 18.75 -5.32 -4.13
C ASP A 180 19.45 -6.43 -3.32
N ARG A 181 18.99 -6.68 -2.08
CA ARG A 181 19.56 -7.62 -1.14
C ARG A 181 18.46 -8.44 -0.47
N GLY A 182 18.70 -9.73 -0.28
CA GLY A 182 17.71 -10.61 0.33
C GLY A 182 16.46 -10.83 -0.53
N ASN A 183 15.48 -11.50 0.06
CA ASN A 183 14.20 -11.77 -0.59
C ASN A 183 13.20 -10.67 -0.22
N PRO A 184 12.26 -10.32 -1.12
CA PRO A 184 11.21 -9.37 -0.77
C PRO A 184 10.31 -9.90 0.35
N GLU A 185 10.03 -9.04 1.32
CA GLU A 185 9.24 -9.33 2.51
C GLU A 185 7.83 -8.74 2.40
N PRO A 186 6.78 -9.46 2.82
CA PRO A 186 5.43 -8.92 2.87
C PRO A 186 5.32 -7.89 4.01
N LEU A 187 4.70 -6.75 3.72
CA LEU A 187 4.44 -5.71 4.71
C LEU A 187 2.99 -5.73 5.19
N ILE A 188 2.05 -5.71 4.24
CA ILE A 188 0.62 -5.55 4.51
C ILE A 188 -0.15 -6.42 3.55
N GLU A 189 -0.99 -7.29 4.09
CA GLU A 189 -1.84 -8.17 3.31
C GLU A 189 -3.05 -7.44 2.73
N ASN A 190 -3.71 -8.09 1.78
CA ASN A 190 -4.95 -7.61 1.16
C ASN A 190 -4.83 -6.26 0.44
N VAL A 191 -3.61 -5.88 0.06
CA VAL A 191 -3.35 -4.81 -0.91
C VAL A 191 -3.51 -5.40 -2.31
N SER A 192 -4.68 -5.20 -2.91
CA SER A 192 -5.03 -5.79 -4.20
C SER A 192 -4.34 -5.14 -5.39
N ALA A 193 -4.04 -3.84 -5.31
CA ALA A 193 -3.34 -3.12 -6.37
C ALA A 193 -2.68 -1.85 -5.82
N LEU A 194 -1.64 -1.39 -6.53
CA LEU A 194 -0.96 -0.12 -6.28
C LEU A 194 -1.17 0.81 -7.47
N GLY A 195 -1.42 2.09 -7.19
CA GLY A 195 -1.41 3.16 -8.18
C GLY A 195 -0.36 4.20 -7.84
N LEU A 196 0.46 4.59 -8.80
CA LEU A 196 1.55 5.53 -8.61
C LEU A 196 1.47 6.63 -9.66
N ARG A 197 1.58 7.89 -9.22
CA ARG A 197 1.72 9.05 -10.11
C ARG A 197 2.84 9.96 -9.61
N TYR A 198 3.70 10.40 -10.51
CA TYR A 198 4.89 11.18 -10.22
C TYR A 198 4.64 12.64 -10.54
N GLY A 199 4.79 13.50 -9.53
CA GLY A 199 4.68 14.94 -9.65
C GLY A 199 6.00 15.52 -10.15
N GLU A 200 6.04 15.96 -11.40
CA GLU A 200 7.22 16.61 -12.00
C GLU A 200 7.14 18.12 -11.82
N ALA A 201 8.27 18.73 -11.45
CA ALA A 201 8.50 20.17 -11.58
C ALA A 201 8.96 20.50 -13.00
N SER A 202 8.76 21.74 -13.45
CA SER A 202 9.19 22.21 -14.77
C SER A 202 10.70 22.44 -14.87
N ASN A 203 11.33 22.83 -13.77
CA ASN A 203 12.71 23.33 -13.72
C ASN A 203 13.20 23.39 -12.26
N TRP A 204 13.10 22.27 -11.56
CA TRP A 204 13.50 22.17 -10.16
C TRP A 204 14.89 22.77 -9.92
N ASN A 205 14.94 23.73 -9.01
CA ASN A 205 16.14 24.42 -8.58
C ASN A 205 16.17 24.48 -7.04
N ARG A 206 17.28 24.01 -6.45
CA ARG A 206 17.49 24.01 -5.00
C ARG A 206 17.42 25.42 -4.39
N ALA A 207 17.87 26.44 -5.12
CA ALA A 207 17.91 27.83 -4.67
C ALA A 207 16.55 28.54 -4.80
N ASP A 208 15.65 28.04 -5.65
CA ASP A 208 14.35 28.67 -5.92
C ASP A 208 13.18 27.77 -5.50
N ARG A 209 12.57 28.11 -4.36
CA ARG A 209 11.43 27.37 -3.80
C ARG A 209 10.20 27.39 -4.70
N SER A 210 10.04 28.39 -5.58
CA SER A 210 8.92 28.45 -6.52
C SER A 210 8.97 27.32 -7.55
N THR A 211 10.13 26.72 -7.77
CA THR A 211 10.31 25.59 -8.70
C THR A 211 10.18 24.21 -8.03
N GLN A 212 9.92 24.17 -6.72
CA GLN A 212 9.96 22.94 -5.92
C GLN A 212 8.58 22.28 -5.74
N HIS A 213 7.59 22.68 -6.54
CA HIS A 213 6.25 22.10 -6.54
C HIS A 213 5.98 21.36 -7.85
N PRO A 214 5.13 20.31 -7.83
CA PRO A 214 4.76 19.61 -9.04
C PRO A 214 3.85 20.51 -9.90
N VAL A 215 4.14 20.59 -11.20
CA VAL A 215 3.27 21.27 -12.19
C VAL A 215 2.34 20.30 -12.91
N ARG A 216 2.69 19.00 -12.92
CA ARG A 216 1.87 17.91 -13.46
C ARG A 216 2.13 16.61 -12.72
N TYR A 217 1.17 15.69 -12.77
CA TYR A 217 1.32 14.32 -12.28
C TYR A 217 1.20 13.34 -13.44
N VAL A 218 2.21 12.49 -13.63
CA VAL A 218 2.31 11.56 -14.76
C VAL A 218 2.53 10.12 -14.29
N THR A 219 2.34 9.14 -15.17
CA THR A 219 2.74 7.75 -14.90
C THR A 219 4.28 7.62 -15.03
N ALA A 220 4.86 6.50 -14.64
CA ALA A 220 6.31 6.30 -14.73
C ALA A 220 6.83 6.37 -16.17
N ALA A 221 6.08 5.82 -17.15
CA ALA A 221 6.48 5.85 -18.55
C ALA A 221 6.55 7.28 -19.13
N ASP A 222 5.76 8.20 -18.57
CA ASP A 222 5.65 9.58 -19.02
C ASP A 222 6.62 10.54 -18.29
N VAL A 223 7.40 10.04 -17.32
CA VAL A 223 8.45 10.82 -16.64
C VAL A 223 9.60 11.03 -17.61
N THR A 224 9.84 12.29 -17.97
CA THR A 224 10.88 12.66 -18.93
C THR A 224 12.24 12.79 -18.27
N ASN A 225 12.25 13.24 -17.01
CA ASN A 225 13.46 13.38 -16.23
C ASN A 225 13.15 13.10 -14.76
N TRP A 226 13.65 11.97 -14.26
CA TRP A 226 13.48 11.56 -12.87
C TRP A 226 14.09 12.56 -11.87
N SER A 227 15.08 13.35 -12.27
CA SER A 227 15.62 14.42 -11.42
C SER A 227 14.65 15.59 -11.25
N GLN A 228 13.54 15.66 -12.00
CA GLN A 228 12.48 16.68 -11.88
C GLN A 228 11.29 16.21 -11.03
N VAL A 229 11.22 14.94 -10.64
CA VAL A 229 10.16 14.43 -9.76
C VAL A 229 10.33 15.01 -8.35
N VAL A 230 9.28 15.64 -7.82
CA VAL A 230 9.26 16.33 -6.51
C VAL A 230 8.17 15.80 -5.58
N ALA A 231 7.23 15.01 -6.09
CA ALA A 231 6.18 14.37 -5.28
C ALA A 231 5.75 13.04 -5.89
N VAL A 232 5.17 12.17 -5.07
CA VAL A 232 4.52 10.93 -5.51
C VAL A 232 3.11 10.90 -4.90
N ARG A 233 2.11 10.71 -5.76
CA ARG A 233 0.75 10.35 -5.36
C ARG A 233 0.66 8.83 -5.34
N ILE A 234 0.36 8.29 -4.17
CA ILE A 234 0.29 6.86 -3.89
C ILE A 234 -1.17 6.51 -3.70
N CYS A 235 -1.63 5.48 -4.40
CA CYS A 235 -2.92 4.84 -4.20
C CYS A 235 -2.72 3.38 -3.82
N VAL A 236 -3.41 2.95 -2.77
CA VAL A 236 -3.45 1.55 -2.34
C VAL A 236 -4.91 1.09 -2.44
N LEU A 237 -5.16 0.09 -3.28
CA LEU A 237 -6.48 -0.54 -3.38
C LEU A 237 -6.52 -1.71 -2.39
N MET A 238 -7.21 -1.52 -1.27
CA MET A 238 -7.44 -2.58 -0.30
C MET A 238 -8.60 -3.47 -0.72
N ARG A 239 -8.55 -4.74 -0.33
CA ARG A 239 -9.70 -5.65 -0.34
C ARG A 239 -9.99 -6.19 1.06
N SER A 240 -11.21 -6.64 1.35
CA SER A 240 -11.51 -7.33 2.62
C SER A 240 -10.79 -8.69 2.68
N ALA A 241 -10.32 -9.09 3.86
CA ALA A 241 -9.62 -10.37 4.07
C ALA A 241 -10.49 -11.61 3.83
N SER A 242 -11.81 -11.48 3.90
CA SER A 242 -12.79 -12.51 3.56
C SER A 242 -13.91 -11.94 2.69
N PRO A 243 -14.65 -12.79 1.95
CA PRO A 243 -15.89 -12.38 1.29
C PRO A 243 -16.92 -11.92 2.32
N VAL A 244 -17.46 -10.73 2.14
CA VAL A 244 -18.48 -10.14 3.04
C VAL A 244 -19.72 -9.65 2.30
N LEU A 245 -19.68 -9.66 0.97
CA LEU A 245 -20.83 -9.37 0.11
C LEU A 245 -21.66 -10.65 -0.13
N THR A 246 -22.94 -10.46 -0.32
CA THR A 246 -23.91 -11.49 -0.72
C THR A 246 -24.22 -11.41 -2.21
N ASP A 247 -24.93 -12.41 -2.75
CA ASP A 247 -25.36 -12.40 -4.17
C ASP A 247 -26.37 -11.28 -4.47
N GLU A 248 -26.98 -10.70 -3.43
CA GLU A 248 -27.94 -9.60 -3.53
C GLU A 248 -27.24 -8.22 -3.49
N ASP A 249 -25.96 -8.17 -3.08
CA ASP A 249 -25.20 -6.92 -2.96
C ASP A 249 -24.53 -6.56 -4.30
N ASP A 250 -25.05 -5.54 -4.99
CA ASP A 250 -24.43 -4.93 -6.18
C ASP A 250 -23.57 -3.71 -5.80
N LEU A 251 -22.53 -3.96 -5.01
CA LEU A 251 -21.62 -2.92 -4.53
C LEU A 251 -20.36 -2.83 -5.39
N GLY A 252 -20.35 -1.88 -6.32
CA GLY A 252 -19.15 -1.48 -7.07
C GLY A 252 -18.14 -0.69 -6.23
N TYR A 253 -16.93 -0.53 -6.77
CA TYR A 253 -15.88 0.31 -6.19
C TYR A 253 -15.19 1.15 -7.26
N THR A 254 -14.44 2.16 -6.83
CA THR A 254 -13.57 2.95 -7.73
C THR A 254 -12.13 2.54 -7.51
N ASP A 255 -11.43 2.19 -8.58
CA ASP A 255 -10.02 1.78 -8.53
C ASP A 255 -9.06 2.99 -8.45
N CYS A 256 -7.77 2.71 -8.40
CA CYS A 256 -6.72 3.75 -8.33
C CYS A 256 -6.63 4.65 -9.57
N SER A 257 -7.23 4.25 -10.69
CA SER A 257 -7.32 5.05 -11.91
C SER A 257 -8.57 5.93 -11.97
N GLY A 258 -9.47 5.80 -10.99
CA GLY A 258 -10.72 6.54 -10.94
C GLY A 258 -11.85 5.86 -11.73
N LEU A 259 -11.67 4.61 -12.17
CA LEU A 259 -12.67 3.87 -12.94
C LEU A 259 -13.55 3.04 -12.00
N ALA A 260 -14.85 2.97 -12.32
CA ALA A 260 -15.79 2.12 -11.62
C ALA A 260 -15.59 0.65 -12.00
N GLN A 261 -15.57 -0.22 -11.00
CA GLN A 261 -15.34 -1.66 -11.11
C GLN A 261 -16.38 -2.41 -10.28
N THR A 262 -16.63 -3.67 -10.65
CA THR A 262 -17.50 -4.59 -9.90
C THR A 262 -16.68 -5.74 -9.33
N PRO A 263 -16.74 -6.02 -8.02
CA PRO A 263 -16.06 -7.16 -7.41
C PRO A 263 -16.54 -8.49 -7.99
N SER A 264 -15.61 -9.38 -8.37
CA SER A 264 -15.94 -10.71 -8.87
C SER A 264 -15.90 -11.81 -7.80
N ASP A 265 -15.48 -11.48 -6.58
CA ASP A 265 -15.13 -12.45 -5.52
C ASP A 265 -15.87 -12.20 -4.18
N LYS A 266 -16.93 -11.38 -4.22
CA LYS A 266 -17.74 -11.01 -3.04
C LYS A 266 -16.95 -10.33 -1.91
N ARG A 267 -15.77 -9.78 -2.20
CA ARG A 267 -15.00 -8.96 -1.25
C ARG A 267 -15.34 -7.48 -1.42
N LEU A 268 -15.16 -6.73 -0.33
CA LEU A 268 -15.19 -5.27 -0.39
C LEU A 268 -13.86 -4.76 -0.91
N TYR A 269 -13.90 -3.68 -1.69
CA TYR A 269 -12.72 -3.00 -2.21
C TYR A 269 -12.80 -1.52 -1.92
N ARG A 270 -11.66 -0.90 -1.60
CA ARG A 270 -11.58 0.55 -1.40
C ARG A 270 -10.19 1.09 -1.72
N ALA A 271 -10.14 2.10 -2.58
CA ALA A 271 -8.93 2.84 -2.86
C ALA A 271 -8.68 3.92 -1.80
N PHE A 272 -7.44 4.00 -1.32
CA PHE A 272 -6.96 5.03 -0.40
C PHE A 272 -5.79 5.76 -1.02
N PHE A 273 -5.69 7.07 -0.80
CA PHE A 273 -4.73 7.94 -1.46
C PHE A 273 -3.90 8.73 -0.44
N SER A 274 -2.61 8.91 -0.74
CA SER A 274 -1.71 9.84 -0.07
C SER A 274 -0.81 10.55 -1.08
N THR A 275 -0.30 11.72 -0.73
CA THR A 275 0.73 12.40 -1.51
C THR A 275 1.94 12.66 -0.64
N ALA A 276 3.11 12.19 -1.08
CA ALA A 276 4.37 12.39 -0.39
C ALA A 276 5.31 13.26 -1.24
N ALA A 277 5.92 14.27 -0.61
CA ALA A 277 6.93 15.10 -1.27
C ALA A 277 8.31 14.43 -1.18
N VAL A 278 9.11 14.55 -2.24
CA VAL A 278 10.52 14.13 -2.28
C VAL A 278 11.36 15.27 -1.69
N ARG A 279 11.73 15.17 -0.42
CA ARG A 279 12.30 16.32 0.32
C ARG A 279 13.79 16.52 0.09
N ARG A 280 14.54 15.44 -0.11
CA ARG A 280 16.01 15.46 -0.12
C ARG A 280 16.52 15.25 -1.54
N LYS A 281 16.11 16.15 -2.43
CA LYS A 281 16.65 16.19 -3.78
C LYS A 281 18.02 16.85 -3.77
N VAL A 282 18.95 16.23 -4.46
CA VAL A 282 20.28 16.78 -4.66
C VAL A 282 20.36 17.29 -6.10
N ALA A 283 20.86 18.52 -6.28
CA ALA A 283 21.06 19.08 -7.61
C ALA A 283 22.21 18.32 -8.28
N ASN A 284 21.99 17.84 -9.51
CA ASN A 284 23.08 17.41 -10.38
C ASN A 284 23.73 18.63 -11.03
#